data_AF-A0A813GR97-F1
#
_entry.id   AF-A0A813GR97-F1
#
_cell.length_a   1.000
_cell.length_b   1.000
_cell.length_c   1.000
_cell.angle_alpha   90.00
_cell.angle_beta   90.00
_cell.angle_gamma   90.00
#
_symmetry.space_group_name_H-M   'P 1'
#
loop_
_entity.id
_entity.type
_entity.pdbx_description
1 polymer ?
#
loop_
_entity_poly.entity_id
_entity_poly.type
_entity_poly.pdbx_seq_one_letter_code
_entity_poly.pdbx_strand_id
1 'polypeptide(L)'
;MSRRSQANLVDKFVEPPPGLPQGWQAVEKLYLSGKYAGGTYIRFQGGLKNTKGVCSVNKAIEKDAQDRGLDVQAELAKYEQFKKAQEDEKEKERERNGTVKGEKFEQFVEAFESEFGKLEAAVVPKIPGWTCVVKYLPTSGQTHVSYISPEYQFYGMVKSVEAVFGYRMLNGDLAAVKKLIEKARADFIKEHGSLEPGYNPLRRLSDGSTLQEAAESGNADTLQELEDFKNGGDAPTRTKRAKLGPKIPFASDYSEEIPLVLVQSSLKQTEPLPDASSVAESVATVRSLLLARRFRAGSDLLVVLGHAALHRGVEKVAGTYYEMGEHFNGRKCFQWVQASPEARSGLSCLALYVYWHAEVSRWQLGQLSDPEACLAHCAEDKPSPAELTAPWSVLKEDFFSGGGH
;
A
#
# COMPACT_ATOMS: atom_id res chain seq x y z
N MET A 1 28.46 2.06 39.63
CA MET A 1 27.12 2.06 39.01
C MET A 1 26.97 3.33 38.18
N SER A 2 27.10 3.20 36.85
CA SER A 2 27.17 4.32 35.92
C SER A 2 25.80 4.98 35.75
N ARG A 3 25.71 6.29 36.00
CA ARG A 3 24.59 7.14 35.60
C ARG A 3 24.59 7.22 34.07
N ARG A 4 24.09 6.17 33.40
CA ARG A 4 23.75 6.26 31.97
C ARG A 4 22.76 7.41 31.85
N SER A 5 23.15 8.42 31.08
CA SER A 5 22.31 9.56 30.71
C SER A 5 20.92 9.04 30.35
N GLN A 6 19.90 9.48 31.08
CA GLN A 6 18.52 9.42 30.63
C GLN A 6 18.45 10.28 29.37
N ALA A 7 18.82 9.71 28.24
CA ALA A 7 18.49 10.27 26.95
C ALA A 7 16.97 10.45 26.97
N ASN A 8 16.52 11.70 26.79
CA ASN A 8 15.12 12.04 26.74
C ASN A 8 14.46 11.16 25.68
N LEU A 9 13.84 10.07 26.13
CA LEU A 9 12.97 9.26 25.29
C LEU A 9 11.76 10.15 25.01
N VAL A 10 11.84 10.86 23.89
CA VAL A 10 10.75 11.68 23.39
C VAL A 10 9.56 10.74 23.23
N ASP A 11 8.47 11.10 23.90
CA ASP A 11 7.20 10.38 23.79
C ASP A 11 6.81 10.30 22.30
N LYS A 12 6.76 9.09 21.75
CA LYS A 12 6.39 8.86 20.36
C LYS A 12 4.87 8.77 20.26
N PHE A 13 4.26 9.75 19.61
CA PHE A 13 2.83 9.73 19.32
C PHE A 13 2.53 8.71 18.23
N VAL A 14 1.48 7.91 18.43
CA VAL A 14 1.00 6.92 17.47
C VAL A 14 -0.46 7.21 17.12
N GLU A 15 -0.91 6.67 15.99
CA GLU A 15 -2.29 6.83 15.55
C GLU A 15 -3.26 6.35 16.65
N PRO A 16 -4.26 7.18 17.03
CA PRO A 16 -5.19 6.82 18.09
C PRO A 16 -6.02 5.62 17.65
N PRO A 17 -6.23 4.62 18.54
CA PRO A 17 -7.07 3.49 18.20
C PRO A 17 -8.52 3.93 17.98
N PRO A 18 -9.28 3.22 17.13
CA PRO A 18 -10.69 3.53 16.89
C PRO A 18 -11.51 3.64 18.18
N GLY A 19 -12.32 4.69 18.26
CA GLY A 19 -13.19 5.00 19.41
C GLY A 19 -12.52 5.73 20.58
N LEU A 20 -11.26 6.18 20.43
CA LEU A 20 -10.64 7.11 21.37
C LEU A 20 -11.35 8.49 21.30
N PRO A 21 -11.72 9.13 22.44
CA PRO A 21 -12.44 10.40 22.42
C PRO A 21 -11.61 11.54 21.77
N GLN A 22 -12.29 12.50 21.16
CA GLN A 22 -11.63 13.65 20.52
C GLN A 22 -10.79 14.44 21.54
N GLY A 23 -9.56 14.77 21.15
CA GLY A 23 -8.60 15.47 22.01
C GLY A 23 -7.75 14.55 22.89
N TRP A 24 -7.93 13.23 22.78
CA TRP A 24 -7.01 12.24 23.33
C TRP A 24 -6.01 11.78 22.27
N GLN A 25 -4.83 11.42 22.74
CA GLN A 25 -3.70 10.96 21.92
C GLN A 25 -3.17 9.64 22.48
N ALA A 26 -2.71 8.76 21.60
CA ALA A 26 -2.00 7.55 21.96
C ALA A 26 -0.48 7.80 21.91
N VAL A 27 0.22 7.36 22.96
CA VAL A 27 1.65 7.53 23.14
C VAL A 27 2.28 6.17 23.36
N GLU A 28 3.21 5.83 22.47
CA GLU A 28 4.06 4.65 22.59
C GLU A 28 5.19 4.95 23.60
N LYS A 29 5.31 4.09 24.61
CA LYS A 29 6.34 4.16 25.65
C LYS A 29 7.11 2.86 25.71
N LEU A 30 8.34 2.90 26.18
CA LEU A 30 9.21 1.74 26.34
C LEU A 30 9.19 1.25 27.78
N TYR A 31 9.10 -0.07 27.98
CA TYR A 31 9.42 -0.67 29.27
C TYR A 31 10.91 -0.47 29.56
N LEU A 32 11.24 0.26 30.61
CA LEU A 32 12.63 0.57 30.98
C LEU A 32 13.29 -0.54 31.80
N SER A 33 12.51 -1.44 32.40
CA SER A 33 12.99 -2.49 33.29
C SER A 33 12.07 -3.71 33.30
N GLY A 34 12.54 -4.79 33.92
CA GLY A 34 11.79 -6.03 34.10
C GLY A 34 11.82 -6.97 32.89
N LYS A 35 10.96 -8.01 32.92
CA LYS A 35 10.87 -9.06 31.88
C LYS A 35 10.58 -8.49 30.48
N TYR A 36 9.93 -7.33 30.42
CA TYR A 36 9.53 -6.69 29.17
C TYR A 36 10.45 -5.53 28.76
N ALA A 37 11.59 -5.34 29.44
CA ALA A 37 12.53 -4.25 29.13
C ALA A 37 12.87 -4.20 27.63
N GLY A 38 12.72 -3.03 27.02
CA GLY A 38 12.90 -2.81 25.58
C GLY A 38 11.65 -3.03 24.72
N GLY A 39 10.61 -3.68 25.25
CA GLY A 39 9.29 -3.74 24.60
C GLY A 39 8.56 -2.40 24.69
N THR A 40 7.59 -2.17 23.79
CA THR A 40 6.75 -0.97 23.80
C THR A 40 5.35 -1.24 24.37
N TYR A 41 4.72 -0.21 24.91
CA TYR A 41 3.33 -0.21 25.37
C TYR A 41 2.67 1.13 25.07
N ILE A 42 1.35 1.11 24.88
CA ILE A 42 0.57 2.32 24.58
C ILE A 42 -0.02 2.89 25.88
N ARG A 43 0.02 4.22 26.01
CA ARG A 43 -0.72 4.99 27.01
C ARG A 43 -1.48 6.10 26.32
N PHE A 44 -2.60 6.49 26.92
CA PHE A 44 -3.44 7.56 26.43
C PHE A 44 -3.24 8.80 27.30
N GLN A 45 -3.22 9.95 26.65
CA GLN A 45 -3.21 11.25 27.32
C GLN A 45 -4.08 12.25 26.57
N GLY A 46 -4.69 13.18 27.30
CA GLY A 46 -5.57 14.21 26.73
C GLY A 46 -6.79 14.51 27.59
N GLY A 47 -7.88 14.88 26.94
CA GLY A 47 -9.10 15.37 27.59
C GLY A 47 -8.96 16.81 28.10
N LEU A 48 -10.05 17.36 28.63
CA LEU A 48 -10.13 18.77 29.07
C LEU A 48 -9.12 19.11 30.18
N LYS A 49 -8.79 18.13 31.04
CA LYS A 49 -7.82 18.30 32.13
C LYS A 49 -6.40 17.87 31.77
N ASN A 50 -6.12 17.52 30.51
CA ASN A 50 -4.81 17.02 30.06
C ASN A 50 -4.30 15.83 30.91
N THR A 51 -5.19 14.86 31.16
CA THR A 51 -4.88 13.66 31.93
C THR A 51 -3.82 12.83 31.20
N LYS A 52 -2.81 12.31 31.91
CA LYS A 52 -1.74 11.49 31.34
C LYS A 52 -1.76 10.05 31.86
N GLY A 53 -1.13 9.15 31.11
CA GLY A 53 -0.83 7.79 31.57
C GLY A 53 -2.03 6.85 31.68
N VAL A 54 -3.11 7.12 30.96
CA VAL A 54 -4.29 6.24 30.96
C VAL A 54 -3.99 4.94 30.21
N CYS A 55 -4.42 3.81 30.76
CA CYS A 55 -3.97 2.49 30.32
C CYS A 55 -4.87 1.83 29.26
N SER A 56 -6.09 2.31 29.05
CA SER A 56 -7.05 1.73 28.09
C SER A 56 -7.98 2.79 27.51
N VAL A 57 -8.57 2.49 26.35
CA VAL A 57 -9.57 3.34 25.68
C VAL A 57 -10.81 3.51 26.57
N ASN A 58 -11.31 2.44 27.20
CA ASN A 58 -12.45 2.53 28.13
C ASN A 58 -12.18 3.52 29.28
N LYS A 59 -10.97 3.52 29.85
CA LYS A 59 -10.60 4.47 30.91
C LYS A 59 -10.43 5.90 30.38
N ALA A 60 -10.04 6.07 29.12
CA ALA A 60 -10.01 7.38 28.48
C ALA A 60 -11.44 7.91 28.27
N ILE A 61 -12.36 7.07 27.77
CA ILE A 61 -13.78 7.40 27.61
C ILE A 61 -14.42 7.74 28.96
N GLU A 62 -14.20 6.93 30.00
CA GLU A 62 -14.74 7.18 31.35
C GLU A 62 -14.29 8.55 31.89
N LYS A 63 -12.99 8.85 31.78
CA LYS A 63 -12.45 10.13 32.25
C LYS A 63 -12.93 11.31 31.39
N ASP A 64 -13.02 11.15 30.08
CA ASP A 64 -13.52 12.20 29.18
C ASP A 64 -14.99 12.50 29.44
N ALA A 65 -15.83 11.47 29.62
CA ALA A 65 -17.23 11.61 29.98
C ALA A 65 -17.40 12.33 31.32
N GLN A 66 -16.63 11.94 32.35
CA GLN A 66 -16.61 12.64 33.64
C GLN A 66 -16.18 14.10 33.51
N ASP A 67 -15.15 14.39 32.72
CA ASP A 67 -14.65 15.75 32.52
C ASP A 67 -15.66 16.64 31.76
N ARG A 68 -16.48 16.05 30.89
CA ARG A 68 -17.54 16.74 30.13
C ARG A 68 -18.91 16.75 30.82
N GLY A 69 -19.06 16.06 31.96
CA GLY A 69 -20.35 15.90 32.63
C GLY A 69 -21.36 15.04 31.86
N LEU A 70 -20.88 14.11 31.04
CA LEU A 70 -21.68 13.13 30.31
C LEU A 70 -21.89 11.87 31.16
N ASP A 71 -22.94 11.09 30.85
CA ASP A 71 -23.13 9.79 31.48
C ASP A 71 -22.08 8.78 30.99
N VAL A 72 -21.26 8.32 31.92
CA VAL A 72 -20.17 7.36 31.68
C VAL A 72 -20.70 6.05 31.09
N GLN A 73 -21.83 5.55 31.59
CA GLN A 73 -22.35 4.25 31.16
C GLN A 73 -22.87 4.32 29.72
N ALA A 74 -23.59 5.39 29.36
CA ALA A 74 -24.03 5.62 27.99
C ALA A 74 -22.87 5.71 27.00
N GLU A 75 -21.78 6.42 27.33
CA GLU A 75 -20.62 6.53 26.43
C GLU A 75 -19.84 5.22 26.28
N LEU A 76 -19.69 4.44 27.36
CA LEU A 76 -19.09 3.11 27.27
C LEU A 76 -19.94 2.16 26.41
N ALA A 77 -21.28 2.21 26.54
CA ALA A 77 -22.18 1.38 25.72
C ALA A 77 -22.07 1.71 24.23
N LYS A 78 -21.94 3.01 23.86
CA LYS A 78 -21.68 3.41 22.46
C LYS A 78 -20.37 2.82 21.94
N TYR A 79 -19.32 2.84 22.75
CA TYR A 79 -18.04 2.27 22.37
C TYR A 79 -18.09 0.75 22.21
N GLU A 80 -18.81 0.04 23.08
CA GLU A 80 -19.01 -1.41 22.94
C GLU A 80 -19.77 -1.77 21.66
N GLN A 81 -20.82 -1.02 21.32
CA GLN A 81 -21.55 -1.19 20.05
C GLN A 81 -20.64 -0.95 18.84
N PHE A 82 -19.84 0.10 18.88
CA PHE A 82 -18.87 0.40 17.83
C PHE A 82 -17.81 -0.71 17.69
N LYS A 83 -17.27 -1.19 18.81
CA LYS A 83 -16.30 -2.28 18.83
C LYS A 83 -16.89 -3.56 18.24
N LYS A 84 -18.13 -3.89 18.62
CA LYS A 84 -18.85 -5.04 18.08
C LYS A 84 -19.07 -4.90 16.57
N ALA A 85 -19.49 -3.73 16.08
CA ALA A 85 -19.64 -3.49 14.65
C ALA A 85 -18.32 -3.67 13.87
N GLN A 86 -17.19 -3.20 14.42
CA GLN A 86 -15.88 -3.46 13.82
C GLN A 86 -15.46 -4.94 13.84
N GLU A 87 -15.77 -5.65 14.93
CA GLU A 87 -15.51 -7.09 15.03
C GLU A 87 -16.34 -7.86 14.00
N ASP A 88 -17.63 -7.52 13.85
CA ASP A 88 -18.54 -8.09 12.85
C ASP A 88 -18.07 -7.78 11.41
N GLU A 89 -17.59 -6.55 11.14
CA GLU A 89 -17.04 -6.17 9.84
C GLU A 89 -15.74 -6.93 9.53
N LYS A 90 -14.83 -7.03 10.51
CA LYS A 90 -13.60 -7.83 10.39
C LYS A 90 -13.90 -9.32 10.23
N GLU A 91 -14.95 -9.82 10.86
CA GLU A 91 -15.38 -11.21 10.70
C GLU A 91 -15.92 -11.44 9.28
N LYS A 92 -16.77 -10.56 8.76
CA LYS A 92 -17.22 -10.59 7.35
C LYS A 92 -16.05 -10.47 6.37
N GLU A 93 -15.06 -9.64 6.68
CA GLU A 93 -13.84 -9.53 5.88
C GLU A 93 -13.03 -10.84 5.91
N ARG A 94 -12.85 -11.45 7.08
CA ARG A 94 -12.21 -12.77 7.22
C ARG A 94 -12.97 -13.87 6.49
N GLU A 95 -14.30 -13.84 6.51
CA GLU A 95 -15.18 -14.73 5.76
C GLU A 95 -14.98 -14.57 4.25
N ARG A 96 -15.04 -13.33 3.77
CA ARG A 96 -14.78 -12.99 2.37
C ARG A 96 -13.40 -13.46 1.89
N ASN A 97 -12.41 -13.38 2.77
CA ASN A 97 -11.03 -13.78 2.51
C ASN A 97 -10.77 -15.28 2.79
N GLY A 98 -11.81 -16.10 2.98
CA GLY A 98 -11.66 -17.54 3.26
C GLY A 98 -10.84 -17.88 4.52
N THR A 99 -10.60 -16.91 5.41
CA THR A 99 -9.83 -17.06 6.66
C THR A 99 -10.75 -17.42 7.82
N VAL A 100 -11.85 -18.13 7.53
CA VAL A 100 -12.73 -18.72 8.53
C VAL A 100 -12.10 -19.97 9.13
N LYS A 101 -12.53 -20.31 10.34
CA LYS A 101 -12.15 -21.55 11.03
C LYS A 101 -13.41 -22.33 11.39
N GLY A 102 -13.25 -23.63 11.61
CA GLY A 102 -14.35 -24.50 12.05
C GLY A 102 -15.33 -24.85 10.95
N GLU A 103 -16.61 -24.96 11.29
CA GLU A 103 -17.65 -25.50 10.39
C GLU A 103 -17.83 -24.70 9.10
N LYS A 104 -17.78 -23.36 9.17
CA LYS A 104 -17.89 -22.50 7.97
C LYS A 104 -16.76 -22.76 6.98
N PHE A 105 -15.55 -23.04 7.46
CA PHE A 105 -14.41 -23.35 6.60
C PHE A 105 -14.65 -24.65 5.83
N GLU A 106 -15.09 -25.70 6.52
CA GLU A 106 -15.40 -26.99 5.89
C GLU A 106 -16.58 -26.88 4.93
N GLN A 107 -17.60 -26.08 5.24
CA GLN A 107 -18.71 -25.80 4.31
C GLN A 107 -18.25 -25.15 3.01
N PHE A 108 -17.32 -24.20 3.07
CA PHE A 108 -16.77 -23.57 1.86
C PHE A 108 -15.93 -24.56 1.07
N VAL A 109 -15.08 -25.34 1.73
CA VAL A 109 -14.28 -26.39 1.07
C VAL A 109 -15.20 -27.43 0.42
N GLU A 110 -16.24 -27.90 1.11
CA GLU A 110 -17.21 -28.87 0.59
C GLU A 110 -17.99 -28.31 -0.60
N ALA A 111 -18.44 -27.04 -0.54
CA ALA A 111 -19.09 -26.38 -1.66
C ALA A 111 -18.18 -26.35 -2.90
N PHE A 112 -16.90 -26.08 -2.72
CA PHE A 112 -15.92 -26.12 -3.82
C PHE A 112 -15.67 -27.56 -4.33
N GLU A 113 -15.35 -28.49 -3.43
CA GLU A 113 -15.00 -29.87 -3.76
C GLU A 113 -16.18 -30.61 -4.42
N SER A 114 -17.42 -30.28 -4.07
CA SER A 114 -18.62 -30.90 -4.66
C SER A 114 -18.81 -30.55 -6.15
N GLU A 115 -18.41 -29.35 -6.58
CA GLU A 115 -18.52 -28.91 -7.98
C GLU A 115 -17.27 -29.25 -8.80
N PHE A 116 -16.07 -29.07 -8.21
CA PHE A 116 -14.80 -29.14 -8.96
C PHE A 116 -13.91 -30.32 -8.57
N GLY A 117 -14.25 -31.07 -7.52
CA GLY A 117 -13.31 -31.97 -6.85
C GLY A 117 -12.19 -31.20 -6.14
N LYS A 118 -11.19 -31.95 -5.66
CA LYS A 118 -10.02 -31.37 -4.99
C LYS A 118 -9.21 -30.50 -5.93
N LEU A 119 -8.76 -29.35 -5.46
CA LEU A 119 -7.87 -28.47 -6.20
C LEU A 119 -6.44 -28.97 -6.08
N GLU A 120 -5.77 -29.08 -7.22
CA GLU A 120 -4.38 -29.49 -7.26
C GLU A 120 -3.46 -28.32 -6.92
N ALA A 121 -2.48 -28.56 -6.04
CA ALA A 121 -1.53 -27.55 -5.57
C ALA A 121 -0.86 -26.76 -6.70
N ALA A 122 -0.57 -27.41 -7.82
CA ALA A 122 0.13 -26.83 -8.95
C ALA A 122 -0.80 -26.10 -9.95
N VAL A 123 -2.11 -26.25 -9.81
CA VAL A 123 -3.11 -25.52 -10.61
C VAL A 123 -3.31 -24.11 -10.04
N VAL A 124 -3.14 -23.92 -8.72
CA VAL A 124 -3.37 -22.60 -8.07
C VAL A 124 -2.60 -21.45 -8.74
N PRO A 125 -1.28 -21.56 -9.04
CA PRO A 125 -0.54 -20.46 -9.69
C PRO A 125 -0.91 -20.24 -11.17
N LYS A 126 -1.72 -21.13 -11.77
CA LYS A 126 -2.26 -20.96 -13.13
C LYS A 126 -3.59 -20.20 -13.11
N ILE A 127 -4.18 -19.98 -11.93
CA ILE A 127 -5.37 -19.13 -11.79
C ILE A 127 -4.94 -17.67 -11.99
N PRO A 128 -5.62 -16.90 -12.86
CA PRO A 128 -5.27 -15.50 -13.11
C PRO A 128 -5.11 -14.67 -11.84
N GLY A 129 -3.95 -13.99 -11.72
CA GLY A 129 -3.58 -13.14 -10.58
C GLY A 129 -3.13 -13.89 -9.32
N TRP A 130 -3.20 -15.22 -9.29
CA TRP A 130 -2.64 -16.03 -8.20
C TRP A 130 -1.18 -16.35 -8.47
N THR A 131 -0.37 -16.32 -7.41
CA THR A 131 1.04 -16.74 -7.46
C THR A 131 1.34 -17.69 -6.31
N CYS A 132 2.53 -18.29 -6.29
CA CYS A 132 2.99 -19.07 -5.16
C CYS A 132 4.46 -18.81 -4.82
N VAL A 133 4.78 -18.94 -3.54
CA VAL A 133 6.13 -18.95 -3.01
C VAL A 133 6.42 -20.35 -2.50
N VAL A 134 7.50 -20.94 -2.99
CA VAL A 134 7.98 -22.24 -2.55
C VAL A 134 9.25 -22.04 -1.74
N LYS A 135 9.27 -22.57 -0.53
CA LYS A 135 10.42 -22.49 0.38
C LYS A 135 10.79 -23.87 0.89
N TYR A 136 12.05 -24.26 0.76
CA TYR A 136 12.57 -25.45 1.41
C TYR A 136 13.01 -25.10 2.84
N LEU A 137 12.70 -25.97 3.80
CA LEU A 137 13.09 -25.80 5.20
C LEU A 137 14.13 -26.88 5.55
N PRO A 138 15.44 -26.57 5.51
CA PRO A 138 16.49 -27.56 5.75
C PRO A 138 16.37 -28.25 7.11
N THR A 139 15.90 -27.53 8.13
CA THR A 139 15.74 -28.08 9.49
C THR A 139 14.69 -29.19 9.57
N SER A 140 13.62 -29.13 8.77
CA SER A 140 12.55 -30.14 8.80
C SER A 140 12.57 -31.07 7.58
N GLY A 141 13.39 -30.78 6.57
CA GLY A 141 13.38 -31.46 5.28
C GLY A 141 12.11 -31.21 4.46
N GLN A 142 11.22 -30.29 4.89
CA GLN A 142 9.92 -30.09 4.27
C GLN A 142 9.92 -28.90 3.29
N THR A 143 9.16 -29.05 2.19
CA THR A 143 8.81 -27.95 1.30
C THR A 143 7.54 -27.27 1.76
N HIS A 144 7.63 -26.00 2.10
CA HIS A 144 6.49 -25.14 2.38
C HIS A 144 6.07 -24.40 1.11
N VAL A 145 4.79 -24.48 0.74
CA VAL A 145 4.21 -23.75 -0.39
C VAL A 145 3.20 -22.76 0.18
N SER A 146 3.32 -21.49 -0.20
CA SER A 146 2.35 -20.44 0.14
C SER A 146 1.76 -19.90 -1.15
N TYR A 147 0.44 -19.79 -1.19
CA TYR A 147 -0.29 -19.20 -2.31
C TYR A 147 -0.62 -17.75 -1.99
N ILE A 148 -0.59 -16.90 -3.00
CA ILE A 148 -0.84 -15.47 -2.86
C ILE A 148 -1.98 -15.12 -3.82
N SER A 149 -3.07 -14.57 -3.29
CA SER A 149 -4.19 -14.11 -4.10
C SER A 149 -3.88 -12.79 -4.83
N PRO A 150 -4.71 -12.37 -5.80
CA PRO A 150 -4.59 -11.07 -6.46
C PRO A 150 -4.61 -9.88 -5.48
N GLU A 151 -5.27 -10.05 -4.33
CA GLU A 151 -5.34 -9.07 -3.24
C GLU A 151 -4.17 -9.19 -2.25
N TYR A 152 -3.12 -9.95 -2.60
CA TYR A 152 -1.92 -10.19 -1.80
C TYR A 152 -2.14 -10.90 -0.47
N GLN A 153 -3.20 -11.69 -0.36
CA GLN A 153 -3.45 -12.51 0.83
C GLN A 153 -2.69 -13.83 0.75
N PHE A 154 -2.14 -14.26 1.88
CA PHE A 154 -1.29 -15.45 1.95
C PHE A 154 -2.06 -16.66 2.48
N TYR A 155 -2.00 -17.75 1.74
CA TYR A 155 -2.65 -19.02 2.06
C TYR A 155 -1.61 -20.13 2.14
N GLY A 156 -1.44 -20.71 3.33
CA GLY A 156 -0.44 -21.77 3.54
C GLY A 156 -0.89 -23.16 3.06
N MET A 157 -2.15 -23.32 2.65
CA MET A 157 -2.74 -24.60 2.28
C MET A 157 -3.67 -24.44 1.08
N VAL A 158 -3.73 -25.45 0.22
CA VAL A 158 -4.66 -25.48 -0.93
C VAL A 158 -6.11 -25.43 -0.45
N LYS A 159 -6.43 -26.12 0.65
CA LYS A 159 -7.76 -26.05 1.28
C LYS A 159 -8.21 -24.63 1.62
N SER A 160 -7.28 -23.75 1.99
CA SER A 160 -7.64 -22.35 2.26
C SER A 160 -7.98 -21.59 0.97
N VAL A 161 -7.34 -21.95 -0.15
CA VAL A 161 -7.68 -21.44 -1.48
C VAL A 161 -9.05 -21.97 -1.94
N GLU A 162 -9.32 -23.26 -1.72
CA GLU A 162 -10.64 -23.87 -1.97
C GLU A 162 -11.73 -23.15 -1.17
N ALA A 163 -11.49 -22.84 0.10
CA ALA A 163 -12.44 -22.10 0.94
C ALA A 163 -12.74 -20.68 0.39
N VAL A 164 -11.75 -19.98 -0.17
CA VAL A 164 -11.98 -18.67 -0.83
C VAL A 164 -12.91 -18.81 -2.02
N PHE A 165 -12.67 -19.79 -2.89
CA PHE A 165 -13.51 -20.03 -4.05
C PHE A 165 -14.89 -20.56 -3.67
N GLY A 166 -14.98 -21.43 -2.65
CA GLY A 166 -16.22 -21.91 -2.08
C GLY A 166 -17.10 -20.79 -1.51
N TYR A 167 -16.49 -19.86 -0.75
CA TYR A 167 -17.19 -18.66 -0.29
C TYR A 167 -17.78 -17.88 -1.48
N ARG A 168 -17.00 -17.65 -2.53
CA ARG A 168 -17.46 -16.93 -3.74
C ARG A 168 -18.62 -17.67 -4.40
N MET A 169 -18.54 -18.98 -4.57
CA MET A 169 -19.61 -19.80 -5.15
C MET A 169 -20.92 -19.65 -4.38
N LEU A 170 -20.88 -19.74 -3.04
CA LEU A 170 -22.06 -19.58 -2.18
C LEU A 170 -22.65 -18.16 -2.20
N ASN A 171 -21.85 -17.16 -2.60
CA ASN A 171 -22.28 -15.76 -2.73
C ASN A 171 -22.65 -15.36 -4.17
N GLY A 172 -22.90 -16.32 -5.06
CA GLY A 172 -23.44 -16.07 -6.40
C GLY A 172 -22.40 -15.95 -7.52
N ASP A 173 -21.11 -16.13 -7.22
CA ASP A 173 -20.02 -16.06 -8.21
C ASP A 173 -19.72 -17.40 -8.91
N LEU A 174 -20.59 -18.41 -8.81
CA LEU A 174 -20.33 -19.78 -9.31
C LEU A 174 -19.81 -19.81 -10.75
N ALA A 175 -20.47 -19.09 -11.67
CA ALA A 175 -20.08 -19.07 -13.09
C ALA A 175 -18.69 -18.46 -13.32
N ALA A 176 -18.32 -17.43 -12.56
CA ALA A 176 -17.01 -16.80 -12.64
C ALA A 176 -15.92 -17.71 -12.10
N VAL A 177 -16.17 -18.36 -10.95
CA VAL A 177 -15.24 -19.33 -10.35
C VAL A 177 -15.03 -20.52 -11.29
N LYS A 178 -16.10 -21.06 -11.88
CA LYS A 178 -16.04 -22.17 -12.85
C LYS A 178 -15.11 -21.87 -14.01
N LYS A 179 -15.30 -20.72 -14.65
CA LYS A 179 -14.46 -20.26 -15.76
C LYS A 179 -12.98 -20.14 -15.36
N LEU A 180 -12.69 -19.63 -14.16
CA LEU A 180 -11.32 -19.48 -13.67
C LEU A 180 -10.63 -20.83 -13.44
N ILE A 181 -11.31 -21.75 -12.75
CA ILE A 181 -10.76 -23.07 -12.40
C ILE A 181 -10.58 -23.96 -13.63
N GLU A 182 -11.58 -24.00 -14.53
CA GLU A 182 -11.49 -24.76 -15.78
C GLU A 182 -10.35 -24.26 -16.67
N LYS A 183 -10.20 -22.94 -16.79
CA LYS A 183 -9.08 -22.34 -17.52
C LYS A 183 -7.74 -22.70 -16.88
N ALA A 184 -7.60 -22.55 -15.56
CA ALA A 184 -6.35 -22.86 -14.87
C ALA A 184 -5.94 -24.33 -15.00
N ARG A 185 -6.89 -25.26 -14.93
CA ARG A 185 -6.65 -26.69 -15.17
C ARG A 185 -6.26 -26.96 -16.63
N ALA A 186 -6.92 -26.33 -17.60
CA ALA A 186 -6.58 -26.48 -19.01
C ALA A 186 -5.17 -25.95 -19.32
N ASP A 187 -4.80 -24.78 -18.78
CA ASP A 187 -3.48 -24.18 -18.92
C ASP A 187 -2.40 -25.07 -18.26
N PHE A 188 -2.70 -25.64 -17.09
CA PHE A 188 -1.82 -26.62 -16.44
C PHE A 188 -1.61 -27.88 -17.30
N ILE A 189 -2.70 -28.46 -17.83
CA ILE A 189 -2.63 -29.68 -18.65
C ILE A 189 -1.84 -29.43 -19.94
N LYS A 190 -2.01 -28.26 -20.54
CA LYS A 190 -1.27 -27.86 -21.74
C LYS A 190 0.24 -27.79 -21.49
N GLU A 191 0.66 -27.33 -20.32
CA GLU A 191 2.07 -27.13 -19.98
C GLU A 191 2.75 -28.41 -19.44
N HIS A 192 2.05 -29.19 -18.63
CA HIS A 192 2.63 -30.31 -17.88
C HIS A 192 2.05 -31.69 -18.25
N GLY A 193 1.02 -31.75 -19.09
CA GLY A 193 0.34 -33.00 -19.45
C GLY A 193 -0.73 -33.42 -18.44
N SER A 194 -0.97 -34.73 -18.31
CA SER A 194 -2.03 -35.26 -17.46
C SER A 194 -1.80 -34.97 -15.98
N LEU A 195 -2.90 -34.73 -15.25
CA LEU A 195 -2.92 -34.61 -13.79
C LEU A 195 -2.85 -36.00 -13.15
N GLU A 196 -1.69 -36.66 -13.19
CA GLU A 196 -1.52 -37.91 -12.45
C GLU A 196 -1.51 -37.66 -10.93
N PRO A 197 -2.28 -38.41 -10.13
CA PRO A 197 -2.29 -38.27 -8.68
C PRO A 197 -0.88 -38.40 -8.08
N GLY A 198 -0.47 -37.40 -7.29
CA GLY A 198 0.82 -37.39 -6.59
C GLY A 198 1.96 -36.66 -7.31
N TYR A 199 1.78 -36.28 -8.58
CA TYR A 199 2.74 -35.41 -9.25
C TYR A 199 2.52 -33.94 -8.86
N ASN A 200 3.52 -33.32 -8.21
CA ASN A 200 3.49 -31.90 -7.85
C ASN A 200 4.75 -31.19 -8.37
N PRO A 201 4.68 -30.50 -9.53
CA PRO A 201 5.85 -29.81 -10.10
C PRO A 201 6.37 -28.67 -9.20
N LEU A 202 5.55 -28.14 -8.28
CA LEU A 202 6.02 -27.13 -7.33
C LEU A 202 7.09 -27.66 -6.38
N ARG A 203 7.16 -28.98 -6.16
CA ARG A 203 8.15 -29.63 -5.28
C ARG A 203 9.30 -30.31 -6.03
N ARG A 204 9.35 -30.15 -7.35
CA ARG A 204 10.37 -30.75 -8.21
C ARG A 204 11.18 -29.70 -8.95
N LEU A 205 12.39 -30.10 -9.32
CA LEU A 205 13.30 -29.41 -10.23
C LEU A 205 12.93 -29.70 -11.69
N SER A 206 13.54 -28.95 -12.62
CA SER A 206 13.36 -29.14 -14.08
C SER A 206 13.86 -30.50 -14.57
N ASP A 207 14.81 -31.12 -13.85
CA ASP A 207 15.29 -32.48 -14.09
C ASP A 207 14.38 -33.58 -13.49
N GLY A 208 13.32 -33.17 -12.77
CA GLY A 208 12.36 -34.08 -12.12
C GLY A 208 12.75 -34.49 -10.69
N SER A 209 13.96 -34.19 -10.22
CA SER A 209 14.39 -34.46 -8.85
C SER A 209 13.60 -33.61 -7.83
N THR A 210 13.52 -34.07 -6.59
CA THR A 210 12.82 -33.35 -5.54
C THR A 210 13.71 -32.28 -4.89
N LEU A 211 13.10 -31.24 -4.30
CA LEU A 211 13.85 -30.24 -3.52
C LEU A 211 14.66 -30.85 -2.37
N GLN A 212 14.20 -31.98 -1.84
CA GLN A 212 14.90 -32.70 -0.79
C GLN A 212 16.17 -33.37 -1.34
N GLU A 213 16.08 -34.07 -2.48
CA GLU A 213 17.23 -34.70 -3.14
C GLU A 213 18.30 -33.64 -3.50
N ALA A 214 17.88 -32.49 -4.01
CA ALA A 214 18.77 -31.36 -4.30
C ALA A 214 19.48 -30.84 -3.03
N ALA A 215 18.75 -30.68 -1.93
CA ALA A 215 19.31 -30.27 -0.65
C ALA A 215 20.32 -31.28 -0.09
N GLU A 216 19.99 -32.57 -0.16
CA GLU A 216 20.85 -33.66 0.30
C GLU A 216 22.14 -33.78 -0.53
N SER A 217 22.08 -33.43 -1.83
CA SER A 217 23.25 -33.38 -2.71
C SER A 217 24.22 -32.23 -2.40
N GLY A 218 23.88 -31.32 -1.49
CA GLY A 218 24.71 -30.17 -1.12
C GLY A 218 24.70 -29.02 -2.15
N ASN A 219 23.78 -29.06 -3.12
CA ASN A 219 23.69 -28.04 -4.16
C ASN A 219 22.83 -26.85 -3.69
N ALA A 220 23.40 -26.04 -2.79
CA ALA A 220 22.73 -24.88 -2.20
C ALA A 220 22.36 -23.80 -3.23
N ASP A 221 23.16 -23.64 -4.28
CA ASP A 221 22.92 -22.66 -5.34
C ASP A 221 21.65 -22.99 -6.11
N THR A 222 21.41 -24.28 -6.40
CA THR A 222 20.17 -24.73 -7.06
C THR A 222 18.93 -24.52 -6.19
N LEU A 223 19.04 -24.58 -4.86
CA LEU A 223 17.92 -24.25 -3.97
C LEU A 223 17.58 -22.76 -4.00
N GLN A 224 18.60 -21.89 -4.04
CA GLN A 224 18.41 -20.44 -4.13
C GLN A 224 17.85 -20.04 -5.49
N GLU A 225 18.39 -20.58 -6.58
CA GLU A 225 17.88 -20.36 -7.94
C GLU A 225 16.42 -20.81 -8.09
N LEU A 226 15.99 -21.86 -7.39
CA LEU A 226 14.61 -22.30 -7.35
C LEU A 226 13.69 -21.36 -6.58
N GLU A 227 14.15 -20.88 -5.42
CA GLU A 227 13.44 -19.85 -4.68
C GLU A 227 13.29 -18.63 -5.60
N ASP A 228 14.34 -18.22 -6.32
CA ASP A 228 14.28 -17.04 -7.19
C ASP A 228 13.47 -17.28 -8.48
N PHE A 229 13.55 -18.46 -9.10
CA PHE A 229 12.82 -18.82 -10.33
C PHE A 229 11.33 -19.01 -10.08
N LYS A 230 10.94 -19.71 -9.00
CA LYS A 230 9.53 -19.92 -8.66
C LYS A 230 8.90 -18.69 -8.02
N ASN A 231 9.71 -17.81 -7.44
CA ASN A 231 9.32 -16.46 -7.06
C ASN A 231 9.52 -15.45 -8.21
N GLY A 232 9.63 -15.91 -9.47
CA GLY A 232 9.88 -15.09 -10.67
C GLY A 232 8.76 -14.14 -11.10
N GLY A 233 7.87 -13.77 -10.19
CA GLY A 233 7.13 -12.51 -10.24
C GLY A 233 7.37 -11.82 -8.90
N ASP A 234 7.43 -10.48 -8.87
CA ASP A 234 7.81 -9.59 -7.75
C ASP A 234 7.08 -9.78 -6.39
N ALA A 235 6.64 -10.98 -6.02
CA ALA A 235 5.97 -11.34 -4.80
C ALA A 235 6.99 -11.34 -3.63
N PRO A 236 6.96 -10.33 -2.75
CA PRO A 236 7.88 -10.27 -1.63
C PRO A 236 7.53 -11.34 -0.58
N THR A 237 8.56 -11.93 0.02
CA THR A 237 8.43 -12.95 1.07
C THR A 237 7.68 -12.45 2.31
N ARG A 238 6.86 -13.32 2.92
CA ARG A 238 5.95 -13.06 4.07
C ARG A 238 6.62 -12.39 5.28
N THR A 239 7.89 -12.69 5.56
CA THR A 239 8.63 -12.11 6.71
C THR A 239 9.12 -10.69 6.43
N LYS A 240 9.28 -10.32 5.15
CA LYS A 240 9.60 -8.95 4.75
C LYS A 240 8.33 -8.09 4.70
N ARG A 241 7.20 -8.58 4.17
CA ARG A 241 6.00 -7.74 3.96
C ARG A 241 5.17 -7.41 5.21
N ALA A 242 5.14 -8.25 6.24
CA ALA A 242 4.48 -7.90 7.50
C ALA A 242 5.27 -6.84 8.32
N LYS A 243 6.48 -6.47 7.87
CA LYS A 243 7.33 -5.42 8.44
C LYS A 243 7.68 -4.28 7.48
N LEU A 244 7.56 -4.49 6.17
CA LEU A 244 7.69 -3.43 5.17
C LEU A 244 6.34 -2.74 5.11
N GLY A 245 6.29 -1.48 5.53
CA GLY A 245 5.15 -0.60 5.30
C GLY A 245 4.91 -0.36 3.81
N PRO A 246 4.43 0.82 3.39
CA PRO A 246 4.38 1.17 1.97
C PRO A 246 5.71 0.85 1.28
N LYS A 247 5.67 0.36 0.03
CA LYS A 247 6.87 0.10 -0.77
C LYS A 247 7.54 1.45 -0.98
N ILE A 248 8.60 1.73 -0.23
CA ILE A 248 9.37 2.96 -0.35
C ILE A 248 10.32 2.80 -1.54
N PRO A 249 10.22 3.66 -2.57
CA PRO A 249 11.12 3.62 -3.71
C PRO A 249 12.55 3.98 -3.32
N PHE A 250 13.51 3.22 -3.84
CA PHE A 250 14.94 3.52 -3.75
C PHE A 250 15.41 4.33 -4.96
N ALA A 251 16.61 4.91 -4.89
CA ALA A 251 17.19 5.67 -6.01
C ALA A 251 17.25 4.87 -7.32
N SER A 252 17.44 3.54 -7.25
CA SER A 252 17.43 2.64 -8.41
C SER A 252 16.08 2.49 -9.09
N ASP A 253 14.99 2.85 -8.39
CA ASP A 253 13.63 2.77 -8.89
C ASP A 253 13.22 4.02 -9.68
N TYR A 254 14.10 5.03 -9.76
CA TYR A 254 13.89 6.24 -10.55
C TYR A 254 14.71 6.19 -11.85
N SER A 255 14.20 6.86 -12.88
CA SER A 255 14.88 7.10 -14.16
C SER A 255 15.08 8.59 -14.38
N GLU A 256 16.30 8.98 -14.73
CA GLU A 256 16.65 10.37 -15.10
C GLU A 256 16.46 10.65 -16.60
N GLU A 257 16.14 9.62 -17.39
CA GLU A 257 16.03 9.73 -18.85
C GLU A 257 14.74 10.42 -19.32
N ILE A 258 13.85 10.76 -18.37
CA ILE A 258 12.50 11.25 -18.66
C ILE A 258 12.45 12.75 -18.33
N PRO A 259 12.46 13.64 -19.35
CA PRO A 259 12.41 15.07 -19.10
C PRO A 259 11.01 15.46 -18.61
N LEU A 260 10.92 15.83 -17.32
CA LEU A 260 9.83 16.66 -16.81
C LEU A 260 10.25 18.12 -16.88
N VAL A 261 9.42 18.94 -17.52
CA VAL A 261 9.62 20.39 -17.64
C VAL A 261 8.56 21.08 -16.81
N LEU A 262 9.00 21.90 -15.87
CA LEU A 262 8.12 22.66 -14.98
C LEU A 262 8.15 24.11 -15.39
N VAL A 263 6.97 24.68 -15.65
CA VAL A 263 6.91 26.09 -16.02
C VAL A 263 5.85 26.86 -15.26
N GLN A 264 6.27 28.00 -14.72
CA GLN A 264 5.38 28.90 -14.02
C GLN A 264 4.71 29.86 -15.01
N SER A 265 3.39 29.95 -14.92
CA SER A 265 2.56 30.78 -15.80
C SER A 265 2.89 32.28 -15.77
N SER A 266 3.52 32.78 -14.70
CA SER A 266 3.95 34.17 -14.56
C SER A 266 5.32 34.47 -15.18
N LEU A 267 6.11 33.44 -15.51
CA LEU A 267 7.44 33.61 -16.12
C LEU A 267 7.32 33.69 -17.65
N LYS A 268 8.01 34.67 -18.24
CA LYS A 268 8.16 34.73 -19.70
C LYS A 268 9.06 33.57 -20.14
N GLN A 269 8.47 32.59 -20.80
CA GLN A 269 9.22 31.48 -21.38
C GLN A 269 10.06 31.96 -22.56
N THR A 270 11.31 31.50 -22.61
CA THR A 270 12.22 31.71 -23.74
C THR A 270 12.22 30.54 -24.71
N GLU A 271 11.83 29.35 -24.26
CA GLU A 271 11.82 28.12 -25.08
C GLU A 271 10.41 27.71 -25.49
N PRO A 272 10.23 27.22 -26.73
CA PRO A 272 8.94 26.76 -27.22
C PRO A 272 8.51 25.48 -26.48
N LEU A 273 7.36 25.51 -25.80
CA LEU A 273 6.81 24.31 -25.18
C LEU A 273 6.18 23.38 -26.21
N PRO A 274 6.32 22.06 -26.05
CA PRO A 274 5.48 21.11 -26.76
C PRO A 274 4.01 21.36 -26.36
N ASP A 275 3.15 21.52 -27.36
CA ASP A 275 1.71 21.78 -27.20
C ASP A 275 1.36 23.05 -26.41
N ALA A 276 2.15 24.13 -26.61
CA ALA A 276 1.99 25.40 -25.93
C ALA A 276 0.55 25.97 -25.98
N SER A 277 -0.18 25.75 -27.08
CA SER A 277 -1.55 26.25 -27.25
C SER A 277 -2.55 25.57 -26.31
N SER A 278 -2.55 24.23 -26.26
CA SER A 278 -3.42 23.44 -25.37
C SER A 278 -3.12 23.75 -23.90
N VAL A 279 -1.84 23.86 -23.56
CA VAL A 279 -1.40 24.22 -22.21
C VAL A 279 -1.88 25.62 -21.84
N ALA A 280 -1.73 26.61 -22.73
CA ALA A 280 -2.17 27.98 -22.47
C ALA A 280 -3.69 28.06 -22.26
N GLU A 281 -4.48 27.34 -23.06
CA GLU A 281 -5.93 27.25 -22.90
C GLU A 281 -6.35 26.61 -21.58
N SER A 282 -5.69 25.50 -21.19
CA SER A 282 -5.91 24.82 -19.92
C SER A 282 -5.60 25.73 -18.72
N VAL A 283 -4.45 26.42 -18.75
CA VAL A 283 -4.03 27.37 -17.70
C VAL A 283 -5.01 28.55 -17.59
N ALA A 284 -5.43 29.12 -18.72
CA ALA A 284 -6.41 30.21 -18.74
C ALA A 284 -7.76 29.78 -18.16
N THR A 285 -8.21 28.57 -18.50
CA THR A 285 -9.46 27.97 -18.01
C THR A 285 -9.40 27.73 -16.50
N VAL A 286 -8.34 27.06 -16.01
CA VAL A 286 -8.13 26.81 -14.58
C VAL A 286 -8.06 28.12 -13.80
N ARG A 287 -7.33 29.14 -14.31
CA ARG A 287 -7.23 30.46 -13.69
C ARG A 287 -8.59 31.14 -13.57
N SER A 288 -9.38 31.13 -14.64
CA SER A 288 -10.74 31.71 -14.63
C SER A 288 -11.64 31.03 -13.59
N LEU A 289 -11.60 29.70 -13.51
CA LEU A 289 -12.37 28.93 -12.54
C LEU A 289 -11.93 29.18 -11.09
N LEU A 290 -10.63 29.29 -10.83
CA LEU A 290 -10.09 29.64 -9.52
C LEU A 290 -10.56 31.03 -9.08
N LEU A 291 -10.51 32.02 -9.98
CA LEU A 291 -11.00 33.38 -9.72
C LEU A 291 -12.51 33.40 -9.43
N ALA A 292 -13.31 32.65 -10.20
CA ALA A 292 -14.75 32.52 -9.97
C ALA A 292 -15.06 31.93 -8.58
N ARG A 293 -14.18 31.06 -8.07
CA ARG A 293 -14.24 30.50 -6.71
C ARG A 293 -13.61 31.38 -5.63
N ARG A 294 -13.24 32.62 -5.96
CA ARG A 294 -12.64 33.62 -5.06
C ARG A 294 -11.25 33.23 -4.52
N PHE A 295 -10.51 32.39 -5.24
CA PHE A 295 -9.08 32.24 -4.97
C PHE A 295 -8.35 33.56 -5.28
N ARG A 296 -7.18 33.77 -4.65
CA ARG A 296 -6.42 35.01 -4.81
C ARG A 296 -5.96 35.17 -6.26
N ALA A 297 -6.18 36.37 -6.83
CA ALA A 297 -5.78 36.65 -8.21
C ALA A 297 -4.26 36.55 -8.46
N GLY A 298 -3.47 36.78 -7.41
CA GLY A 298 -2.02 36.64 -7.44
C GLY A 298 -1.50 35.22 -7.19
N SER A 299 -2.36 34.19 -7.17
CA SER A 299 -1.88 32.81 -7.05
C SER A 299 -1.18 32.40 -8.34
N ASP A 300 0.03 31.87 -8.21
CA ASP A 300 0.74 31.31 -9.36
C ASP A 300 0.13 29.96 -9.79
N LEU A 301 0.28 29.67 -11.08
CA LEU A 301 0.05 28.34 -11.63
C LEU A 301 1.37 27.80 -12.16
N LEU A 302 1.65 26.55 -11.86
CA LEU A 302 2.78 25.76 -12.32
C LEU A 302 2.27 24.67 -13.26
N VAL A 303 2.86 24.54 -14.44
CA VAL A 303 2.53 23.49 -15.39
C VAL A 303 3.64 22.46 -15.35
N VAL A 304 3.30 21.20 -15.10
CA VAL A 304 4.20 20.07 -15.24
C VAL A 304 3.92 19.44 -16.59
N LEU A 305 4.91 19.47 -17.47
CA LEU A 305 4.88 18.80 -18.76
C LEU A 305 5.83 17.62 -18.71
N GLY A 306 5.47 16.57 -19.44
CA GLY A 306 6.45 15.55 -19.78
C GLY A 306 6.06 14.85 -21.06
N HIS A 307 7.04 14.16 -21.63
CA HIS A 307 6.87 13.52 -22.92
C HIS A 307 6.13 12.19 -22.75
N ALA A 308 4.80 12.21 -22.87
CA ALA A 308 3.93 11.03 -22.64
C ALA A 308 4.40 9.76 -23.38
N ALA A 309 4.94 9.91 -24.60
CA ALA A 309 5.44 8.77 -25.37
C ALA A 309 6.63 8.02 -24.73
N LEU A 310 7.29 8.60 -23.72
CA LEU A 310 8.46 7.99 -23.07
C LEU A 310 8.08 7.23 -21.78
N HIS A 311 6.98 7.59 -21.10
CA HIS A 311 6.65 7.00 -19.80
C HIS A 311 5.21 7.29 -19.35
N ARG A 312 4.36 6.28 -19.17
CA ARG A 312 2.98 6.37 -18.66
C ARG A 312 2.88 6.99 -17.27
N GLY A 313 3.92 6.81 -16.44
CA GLY A 313 3.97 7.47 -15.13
C GLY A 313 3.96 8.99 -15.23
N VAL A 314 4.47 9.55 -16.33
CA VAL A 314 4.47 11.00 -16.60
C VAL A 314 3.07 11.52 -16.85
N GLU A 315 2.22 10.76 -17.55
CA GLU A 315 0.84 11.16 -17.84
C GLU A 315 0.04 11.40 -16.54
N LYS A 316 0.35 10.64 -15.48
CA LYS A 316 -0.31 10.78 -14.18
C LYS A 316 0.11 12.03 -13.41
N VAL A 317 1.28 12.58 -13.69
CA VAL A 317 1.84 13.74 -12.98
C VAL A 317 1.80 15.02 -13.80
N ALA A 318 1.65 14.92 -15.12
CA ALA A 318 1.48 16.06 -16.00
C ALA A 318 0.16 16.79 -15.70
N GLY A 319 0.18 18.11 -15.89
CA GLY A 319 -1.01 18.95 -15.70
C GLY A 319 -0.70 20.28 -15.04
N THR A 320 -1.78 20.94 -14.60
CA THR A 320 -1.72 22.27 -13.97
C THR A 320 -1.74 22.12 -12.46
N TYR A 321 -0.87 22.86 -11.78
CA TYR A 321 -0.77 22.90 -10.32
C TYR A 321 -0.97 24.34 -9.84
N TYR A 322 -1.81 24.50 -8.82
CA TYR A 322 -2.11 25.78 -8.20
C TYR A 322 -1.24 26.01 -6.96
N GLU A 323 -0.67 27.21 -6.82
CA GLU A 323 0.09 27.61 -5.63
C GLU A 323 -0.81 27.68 -4.40
N MET A 324 -0.57 26.80 -3.44
CA MET A 324 -1.23 26.86 -2.14
C MET A 324 -0.78 28.12 -1.38
N GLY A 325 -1.74 28.81 -0.76
CA GLY A 325 -1.45 30.05 -0.01
C GLY A 325 -0.59 29.87 1.24
N GLU A 326 -0.32 28.63 1.65
CA GLU A 326 0.56 28.28 2.77
C GLU A 326 1.87 27.69 2.25
N HIS A 327 2.97 28.06 2.91
CA HIS A 327 4.27 27.48 2.60
C HIS A 327 4.39 26.10 3.26
N PHE A 328 4.86 25.10 2.53
CA PHE A 328 5.20 23.79 3.07
C PHE A 328 6.72 23.75 3.27
N ASN A 329 7.18 23.42 4.48
CA ASN A 329 8.60 23.46 4.83
C ASN A 329 9.30 24.78 4.48
N GLY A 330 8.58 25.90 4.62
CA GLY A 330 9.11 27.25 4.32
C GLY A 330 9.22 27.59 2.83
N ARG A 331 8.74 26.73 1.91
CA ARG A 331 8.74 27.01 0.46
C ARG A 331 7.33 26.93 -0.14
N LYS A 332 7.18 27.45 -1.35
CA LYS A 332 5.93 27.35 -2.11
C LYS A 332 5.56 25.88 -2.33
N CYS A 333 4.28 25.57 -2.20
CA CYS A 333 3.71 24.24 -2.44
C CYS A 333 2.61 24.37 -3.49
N PHE A 334 2.55 23.44 -4.43
CA PHE A 334 1.58 23.49 -5.52
C PHE A 334 0.74 22.21 -5.54
N GLN A 335 -0.58 22.30 -5.70
CA GLN A 335 -1.50 21.17 -5.77
C GLN A 335 -2.04 20.97 -7.19
N TRP A 336 -2.08 19.74 -7.68
CA TRP A 336 -2.64 19.39 -8.98
C TRP A 336 -4.13 19.74 -9.06
N VAL A 337 -4.52 20.40 -10.15
CA VAL A 337 -5.88 20.85 -10.44
C VAL A 337 -6.19 20.73 -11.92
N GLN A 338 -7.44 20.41 -12.25
CA GLN A 338 -7.92 20.36 -13.62
C GLN A 338 -9.35 20.90 -13.71
N ALA A 339 -9.69 21.50 -14.86
CA ALA A 339 -11.08 21.78 -15.19
C ALA A 339 -11.85 20.46 -15.37
N SER A 340 -12.97 20.30 -14.67
CA SER A 340 -13.86 19.13 -14.81
C SER A 340 -15.30 19.64 -14.84
N PRO A 341 -16.02 19.47 -15.97
CA PRO A 341 -17.42 19.87 -16.07
C PRO A 341 -18.35 19.02 -15.19
N GLU A 342 -17.93 17.81 -14.80
CA GLU A 342 -18.67 16.93 -13.90
C GLU A 342 -18.59 17.39 -12.44
N ALA A 343 -17.50 18.06 -12.07
CA ALA A 343 -17.36 18.61 -10.73
C ALA A 343 -18.30 19.82 -10.56
N ARG A 344 -19.06 19.86 -9.45
CA ARG A 344 -19.93 21.00 -9.10
C ARG A 344 -19.18 22.34 -9.08
N SER A 345 -17.87 22.30 -8.82
CA SER A 345 -16.96 23.44 -8.80
C SER A 345 -16.45 23.89 -10.17
N GLY A 346 -16.65 23.09 -11.22
CA GLY A 346 -15.94 23.21 -12.49
C GLY A 346 -14.46 22.80 -12.40
N LEU A 347 -13.97 22.45 -11.20
CA LEU A 347 -12.58 22.09 -10.91
C LEU A 347 -12.54 20.78 -10.13
N SER A 348 -11.64 19.89 -10.51
CA SER A 348 -11.20 18.74 -9.73
C SER A 348 -9.79 18.99 -9.20
N CYS A 349 -9.44 18.32 -8.11
CA CYS A 349 -8.08 18.30 -7.57
C CYS A 349 -7.72 16.87 -7.17
N LEU A 350 -6.43 16.58 -7.20
CA LEU A 350 -5.88 15.31 -6.71
C LEU A 350 -5.00 15.60 -5.49
N ALA A 351 -4.79 14.58 -4.65
CA ALA A 351 -3.84 14.64 -3.55
C ALA A 351 -2.40 14.49 -4.09
N LEU A 352 -2.04 15.30 -5.08
CA LEU A 352 -0.77 15.29 -5.78
C LEU A 352 -0.17 16.68 -5.74
N TYR A 353 1.06 16.78 -5.26
CA TYR A 353 1.68 18.05 -4.90
C TYR A 353 3.10 18.15 -5.44
N VAL A 354 3.52 19.36 -5.78
CA VAL A 354 4.94 19.73 -5.98
C VAL A 354 5.38 20.51 -4.75
N TYR A 355 6.33 19.99 -3.99
CA TYR A 355 6.72 20.55 -2.69
C TYR A 355 8.20 20.33 -2.38
N TRP A 356 8.73 21.15 -1.46
CA TRP A 356 10.08 20.98 -0.94
C TRP A 356 10.08 20.04 0.26
N HIS A 357 10.92 19.01 0.19
CA HIS A 357 11.11 18.08 1.29
C HIS A 357 12.38 18.44 2.07
N ALA A 358 12.20 19.07 3.23
CA ALA A 358 13.33 19.59 4.02
C ALA A 358 14.32 18.51 4.46
N GLU A 359 13.86 17.35 4.93
CA GLU A 359 14.77 16.34 5.51
C GLU A 359 15.73 15.72 4.49
N VAL A 360 15.28 15.51 3.25
CA VAL A 360 16.09 15.00 2.14
C VAL A 360 16.58 16.10 1.19
N SER A 361 16.31 17.37 1.51
CA SER A 361 16.76 18.56 0.77
C SER A 361 16.56 18.48 -0.75
N ARG A 362 15.34 18.15 -1.18
CA ARG A 362 14.99 18.04 -2.61
C ARG A 362 13.55 18.46 -2.89
N TRP A 363 13.27 18.83 -4.13
CA TRP A 363 11.91 18.98 -4.64
C TRP A 363 11.31 17.60 -4.94
N GLN A 364 10.04 17.41 -4.58
CA GLN A 364 9.30 16.17 -4.82
C GLN A 364 7.95 16.46 -5.48
N LEU A 365 7.51 15.50 -6.28
CA LEU A 365 6.17 15.41 -6.84
C LEU A 365 5.51 14.15 -6.27
N GLY A 366 4.49 14.29 -5.42
CA GLY A 366 3.87 13.16 -4.71
C GLY A 366 2.79 13.56 -3.72
N GLN A 367 2.46 12.66 -2.78
CA GLN A 367 1.56 12.98 -1.67
C GLN A 367 2.33 13.63 -0.52
N LEU A 368 1.68 14.51 0.25
CA LEU A 368 2.30 15.13 1.44
C LEU A 368 2.36 14.19 2.65
N SER A 369 1.47 13.19 2.71
CA SER A 369 1.39 12.21 3.81
C SER A 369 2.40 11.07 3.71
N ASP A 370 3.01 10.89 2.54
CA ASP A 370 3.98 9.82 2.28
C ASP A 370 5.23 10.42 1.61
N PRO A 371 6.11 11.05 2.41
CA PRO A 371 7.31 11.73 1.90
C PRO A 371 8.32 10.80 1.22
N GLU A 372 8.30 9.52 1.61
CA GLU A 372 9.27 8.53 1.16
C GLU A 372 8.89 7.97 -0.22
N ALA A 373 7.59 7.95 -0.58
CA ALA A 373 7.08 7.47 -1.86
C ALA A 373 6.62 8.59 -2.82
N CYS A 374 7.59 9.36 -3.34
CA CYS A 374 7.32 10.37 -4.38
C CYS A 374 7.36 9.79 -5.81
N LEU A 375 6.53 10.34 -6.71
CA LEU A 375 6.45 9.94 -8.12
C LEU A 375 7.60 10.52 -8.96
N ALA A 376 8.12 11.68 -8.57
CA ALA A 376 9.33 12.25 -9.16
C ALA A 376 10.04 13.14 -8.14
N HIS A 377 11.34 13.36 -8.33
CA HIS A 377 12.11 14.29 -7.51
C HIS A 377 13.21 15.02 -8.28
N CYS A 378 13.62 16.18 -7.80
CA CYS A 378 14.79 16.92 -8.30
C CYS A 378 15.63 17.40 -7.11
N ALA A 379 16.91 17.03 -7.09
CA ALA A 379 17.83 17.32 -5.98
C ALA A 379 18.36 18.76 -5.97
N GLU A 380 18.08 19.56 -7.01
CA GLU A 380 18.56 20.93 -7.08
C GLU A 380 17.81 21.83 -6.09
N ASP A 381 18.57 22.53 -5.25
CA ASP A 381 18.03 23.46 -4.27
C ASP A 381 17.78 24.85 -4.90
N LYS A 382 16.53 25.10 -5.27
CA LYS A 382 16.03 26.42 -5.69
C LYS A 382 14.81 26.87 -4.89
N PRO A 383 14.58 28.19 -4.73
CA PRO A 383 13.40 28.72 -4.04
C PRO A 383 12.06 28.30 -4.66
N SER A 384 12.02 28.11 -5.97
CA SER A 384 10.84 27.72 -6.74
C SER A 384 11.15 26.52 -7.65
N PRO A 385 10.21 25.58 -7.86
CA PRO A 385 10.43 24.46 -8.76
C PRO A 385 10.54 24.88 -10.24
N ALA A 386 10.11 26.10 -10.59
CA ALA A 386 10.25 26.63 -11.95
C ALA A 386 11.65 27.20 -12.26
N GLU A 387 12.51 27.34 -11.25
CA GLU A 387 13.90 27.78 -11.40
C GLU A 387 14.88 26.60 -11.52
N LEU A 388 14.36 25.37 -11.50
CA LEU A 388 15.15 24.15 -11.61
C LEU A 388 15.66 23.98 -13.03
N THR A 389 16.94 23.66 -13.13
CA THR A 389 17.66 23.37 -14.37
C THR A 389 18.13 21.91 -14.45
N ALA A 390 18.27 21.26 -13.29
CA ALA A 390 18.59 19.84 -13.21
C ALA A 390 17.38 18.99 -13.65
N PRO A 391 17.64 17.82 -14.28
CA PRO A 391 16.58 16.91 -14.67
C PRO A 391 15.86 16.34 -13.44
N TRP A 392 14.58 16.02 -13.63
CA TRP A 392 13.80 15.29 -12.64
C TRP A 392 14.03 13.78 -12.79
N SER A 393 14.23 13.10 -11.67
CA SER A 393 14.21 11.64 -11.62
C SER A 393 12.77 11.18 -11.44
N VAL A 394 12.23 10.39 -12.37
CA VAL A 394 10.83 9.93 -12.37
C VAL A 394 10.77 8.46 -11.99
N LEU A 395 9.83 8.09 -11.12
CA LEU A 395 9.68 6.72 -10.64
C LEU A 395 9.30 5.81 -11.81
N LYS A 396 10.07 4.74 -12.03
CA LYS A 396 9.90 3.81 -13.15
C LYS A 396 8.54 3.13 -13.12
N GLU A 397 8.00 2.80 -14.31
CA GLU A 397 6.70 2.14 -14.42
C GLU A 397 6.66 0.79 -13.69
N ASP A 398 7.71 -0.01 -13.81
CA ASP A 398 7.85 -1.32 -13.19
C ASP A 398 7.68 -1.28 -11.66
N PHE A 399 7.97 -0.14 -11.03
CA PHE A 399 7.72 0.08 -9.62
C PHE A 399 6.24 -0.12 -9.25
N PHE A 400 5.33 0.35 -10.13
CA PHE A 400 3.88 0.16 -10.02
C PHE A 400 3.41 -1.16 -10.63
N SER A 401 4.04 -1.60 -11.72
CA SER A 401 3.68 -2.81 -12.48
C SER A 401 3.95 -4.11 -11.74
N GLY A 402 4.79 -4.08 -10.70
CA GLY A 402 4.92 -5.20 -9.75
C GLY A 402 3.61 -5.56 -9.03
N GLY A 403 2.54 -4.78 -9.23
CA GLY A 403 1.17 -5.24 -9.08
C GLY A 403 0.49 -5.46 -10.43
N GLY A 404 0.62 -6.68 -10.97
CA GLY A 404 0.05 -7.05 -12.26
C GLY A 404 -1.47 -6.81 -12.32
N HIS A 405 -1.89 -6.11 -13.38
CA HIS A 405 -3.29 -5.98 -13.81
C HIS A 405 -3.88 -7.29 -14.32
#